data_AF-A0ABD6LAN3-F1
#
_entry.id   AF-A0ABD6LAN3-F1
#
_cell.length_a   1.000
_cell.length_b   1.000
_cell.length_c   1.000
_cell.angle_alpha   90.00
_cell.angle_beta   90.00
_cell.angle_gamma   90.00
#
_symmetry.space_group_name_H-M   'P 1'
#
loop_
_entity.id
_entity.type
_entity.pdbx_description
1 polymer ?
#
loop_
_entity_poly.entity_id
_entity_poly.type
_entity_poly.pdbx_seq_one_letter_code
_entity_poly.pdbx_strand_id
1 'polypeptide(L)'
;MGKIKINEANSYLEERFKEYINKNIPDSIVKVEPRLIYLTEEQFNKASKINIKFDVLKILTLKFLIIEFESVDYIIVIGHNDINCENDDITSIDIDEAFYLTAAFASNINIREGSNAYEMLNALYEPEDPTIFQGYELDTLSIYFEPIKIFQLPEICEKPTAFKKYVGSFLMYNKELLLLPFTPKTKQAYLDVFSDLNCMNENILSSSVSYCWRYCFLDIYRCLEPKFTYPCIKQLKNELSITHTSSVIDNSLSSILGWRAKEEGSMITLFESLSPSLKTEFESCKKDDEAEQIGKRIYKLRNSIVHHYSVEDNIEDVRTVEEWDNLVCLMLKSIKEIYTLYV
;
A
#
# COMPACT_ATOMS: atom_id res chain seq x y z
N MET A 1 -20.28 -6.35 3.08
CA MET A 1 -19.23 -7.34 2.81
C MET A 1 -19.84 -8.72 3.00
N GLY A 2 -19.74 -9.56 1.98
CA GLY A 2 -20.56 -10.77 1.82
C GLY A 2 -19.73 -12.04 1.93
N LYS A 3 -20.36 -13.12 2.39
CA LYS A 3 -19.82 -14.47 2.27
C LYS A 3 -19.73 -14.82 0.79
N ILE A 4 -18.59 -15.38 0.38
CA ILE A 4 -18.43 -15.89 -0.98
C ILE A 4 -19.25 -17.17 -1.11
N LYS A 5 -20.01 -17.29 -2.20
CA LYS A 5 -20.58 -18.58 -2.58
C LYS A 5 -19.50 -19.33 -3.34
N ILE A 6 -19.01 -20.41 -2.75
CA ILE A 6 -17.91 -21.23 -3.28
C ILE A 6 -18.15 -21.65 -4.73
N ASN A 7 -19.39 -22.00 -5.07
CA ASN A 7 -19.76 -22.34 -6.45
C ASN A 7 -19.52 -21.18 -7.43
N GLU A 8 -19.79 -19.94 -7.02
CA GLU A 8 -19.52 -18.75 -7.85
C GLU A 8 -18.01 -18.51 -8.01
N ALA A 9 -17.20 -18.78 -6.98
CA ALA A 9 -15.74 -18.69 -7.04
C ALA A 9 -15.14 -19.72 -8.02
N ASN A 10 -15.62 -20.97 -7.98
CA ASN A 10 -15.21 -22.00 -8.93
C ASN A 10 -15.65 -21.65 -10.37
N SER A 11 -16.90 -21.22 -10.56
CA SER A 11 -17.38 -20.80 -11.87
C SER A 11 -16.58 -19.62 -12.43
N TYR A 12 -16.13 -18.68 -11.59
CA TYR A 12 -15.30 -17.57 -12.03
C TYR A 12 -13.95 -18.04 -12.60
N LEU A 13 -13.26 -18.96 -11.94
CA LEU A 13 -12.00 -19.51 -12.46
C LEU A 13 -12.20 -20.24 -13.79
N GLU A 14 -13.31 -20.97 -13.91
CA GLU A 14 -13.71 -21.67 -15.13
C GLU A 14 -13.96 -20.68 -16.28
N GLU A 15 -14.67 -19.59 -16.02
CA GLU A 15 -14.90 -18.54 -17.01
C GLU A 15 -13.60 -17.91 -17.47
N ARG A 16 -12.69 -17.55 -16.55
CA ARG A 16 -11.37 -16.99 -16.90
C ARG A 16 -10.56 -17.94 -17.78
N PHE A 17 -10.57 -19.23 -17.44
CA PHE A 17 -9.91 -20.26 -18.25
C PHE A 17 -10.49 -20.33 -19.66
N LYS A 18 -11.81 -20.47 -19.80
CA LYS A 18 -12.50 -20.55 -21.10
C LYS A 18 -12.22 -19.31 -21.96
N GLU A 19 -12.30 -18.12 -21.37
CA GLU A 19 -12.01 -16.86 -22.06
C GLU A 19 -10.58 -16.83 -22.61
N TYR A 20 -9.60 -17.26 -21.83
CA TYR A 20 -8.21 -17.27 -22.25
C TYR A 20 -7.91 -18.29 -23.34
N ILE A 21 -8.45 -19.51 -23.23
CA ILE A 21 -8.30 -20.54 -24.27
C ILE A 21 -8.95 -20.08 -25.58
N ASN A 22 -10.20 -19.60 -25.54
CA ASN A 22 -10.91 -19.12 -26.72
C ASN A 22 -10.19 -17.96 -27.41
N LYS A 23 -9.56 -17.07 -26.63
CA LYS A 23 -8.79 -15.93 -27.16
C LYS A 23 -7.51 -16.38 -27.89
N ASN A 24 -6.79 -17.37 -27.35
CA ASN A 24 -5.46 -17.75 -27.85
C ASN A 24 -5.50 -18.95 -28.82
N ILE A 25 -6.54 -19.76 -28.77
CA ILE A 25 -6.78 -20.91 -29.65
C ILE A 25 -8.23 -20.81 -30.17
N PRO A 26 -8.54 -19.80 -31.00
CA PRO A 26 -9.84 -19.71 -31.67
C PRO A 26 -9.98 -20.97 -32.54
N ASP A 27 -11.10 -21.69 -32.41
CA ASP A 27 -11.40 -23.03 -32.99
C ASP A 27 -11.09 -24.23 -32.09
N SER A 28 -10.46 -24.04 -30.92
CA SER A 28 -10.53 -25.07 -29.88
C SER A 28 -11.98 -25.18 -29.42
N ILE A 29 -12.64 -26.29 -29.76
CA ILE A 29 -13.95 -26.54 -29.19
C ILE A 29 -13.70 -26.95 -27.74
N VAL A 30 -13.75 -25.98 -26.82
CA VAL A 30 -13.87 -26.27 -25.39
C VAL A 30 -15.26 -26.89 -25.18
N LYS A 31 -15.41 -28.18 -25.52
CA LYS A 31 -16.66 -28.95 -25.42
C LYS A 31 -16.98 -29.36 -23.98
N VAL A 32 -16.10 -29.06 -23.04
CA VAL A 32 -16.09 -29.63 -21.70
C VAL A 32 -16.17 -28.50 -20.68
N GLU A 33 -17.04 -28.65 -19.69
CA GLU A 33 -17.05 -27.81 -18.48
C GLU A 33 -15.83 -28.19 -17.64
N PRO A 34 -14.79 -27.32 -17.50
CA PRO A 34 -13.66 -27.62 -16.65
C PRO A 34 -14.13 -27.74 -15.19
N ARG A 35 -13.98 -28.92 -14.60
CA ARG A 35 -14.16 -29.12 -13.16
C ARG A 35 -12.90 -28.66 -12.44
N LEU A 36 -12.88 -27.42 -12.00
CA LEU A 36 -11.74 -26.84 -11.28
C LEU A 36 -11.84 -27.06 -9.77
N ILE A 37 -10.67 -27.05 -9.12
CA ILE A 37 -10.37 -27.27 -7.69
C ILE A 37 -11.37 -28.14 -6.92
N TYR A 38 -10.99 -29.40 -6.69
CA TYR A 38 -11.71 -30.26 -5.76
C TYR A 38 -11.61 -29.73 -4.33
N LEU A 39 -12.75 -29.68 -3.63
CA LEU A 39 -12.81 -29.34 -2.21
C LEU A 39 -13.35 -30.53 -1.42
N THR A 40 -12.62 -30.92 -0.38
CA THR A 40 -13.16 -31.78 0.68
C THR A 40 -14.31 -31.07 1.42
N GLU A 41 -15.15 -31.83 2.11
CA GLU A 41 -16.23 -31.25 2.94
C GLU A 41 -15.67 -30.27 4.00
N GLU A 42 -14.50 -30.58 4.57
CA GLU A 42 -13.81 -29.70 5.52
C GLU A 42 -13.40 -28.37 4.86
N GLN A 43 -12.76 -28.42 3.69
CA GLN A 43 -12.34 -27.22 2.96
C GLN A 43 -13.53 -26.40 2.45
N PHE A 44 -14.61 -27.06 2.03
CA PHE A 44 -15.85 -26.38 1.66
C PHE A 44 -16.45 -25.64 2.87
N ASN A 45 -16.54 -26.31 4.02
CA ASN A 45 -17.00 -25.71 5.25
C ASN A 45 -16.10 -24.56 5.70
N LYS A 46 -14.77 -24.70 5.55
CA LYS A 46 -13.80 -23.64 5.79
C LYS A 46 -14.05 -22.43 4.89
N ALA A 47 -14.08 -22.61 3.57
CA ALA A 47 -14.28 -21.53 2.60
C ALA A 47 -15.59 -20.76 2.85
N SER A 48 -16.66 -21.46 3.27
CA SER A 48 -17.96 -20.83 3.58
C SER A 48 -17.94 -19.90 4.81
N LYS A 49 -16.90 -20.01 5.63
CA LYS A 49 -16.67 -19.20 6.84
C LYS A 49 -15.65 -18.07 6.63
N ILE A 50 -14.91 -18.08 5.52
CA ILE A 50 -13.97 -17.00 5.21
C ILE A 50 -14.76 -15.75 4.81
N ASN A 51 -14.41 -14.63 5.42
CA ASN A 51 -15.02 -13.33 5.15
C ASN A 51 -14.03 -12.39 4.47
N ILE A 52 -14.44 -11.69 3.41
CA ILE A 52 -13.63 -10.61 2.82
C ILE A 52 -13.82 -9.37 3.69
N LYS A 53 -12.76 -8.97 4.39
CA LYS A 53 -12.81 -7.87 5.36
C LYS A 53 -12.48 -6.52 4.73
N PHE A 54 -11.51 -6.50 3.82
CA PHE A 54 -11.19 -5.33 3.01
C PHE A 54 -11.08 -5.75 1.55
N ASP A 55 -11.75 -4.99 0.69
CA ASP A 55 -11.71 -5.18 -0.76
C ASP A 55 -10.32 -4.89 -1.33
N VAL A 56 -10.15 -5.25 -2.60
CA VAL A 56 -8.87 -5.22 -3.31
C VAL A 56 -8.29 -3.80 -3.37
N LEU A 57 -7.12 -3.62 -2.78
CA LEU A 57 -6.26 -2.47 -2.98
C LEU A 57 -5.21 -2.81 -4.05
N LYS A 58 -5.19 -2.05 -5.14
CA LYS A 58 -4.19 -2.20 -6.21
C LYS A 58 -3.05 -1.22 -5.99
N ILE A 59 -1.83 -1.72 -5.92
CA ILE A 59 -0.61 -0.91 -5.79
C ILE A 59 0.41 -1.43 -6.78
N LEU A 60 0.86 -0.57 -7.70
CA LEU A 60 1.71 -0.96 -8.83
C LEU A 60 1.07 -2.12 -9.61
N THR A 61 1.78 -3.24 -9.77
CA THR A 61 1.29 -4.47 -10.42
C THR A 61 0.64 -5.45 -9.45
N LEU A 62 0.61 -5.13 -8.15
CA LEU A 62 0.15 -6.03 -7.09
C LEU A 62 -1.30 -5.74 -6.71
N LYS A 63 -1.99 -6.80 -6.29
CA LYS A 63 -3.29 -6.71 -5.63
C LYS A 63 -3.14 -7.17 -4.19
N PHE A 64 -3.69 -6.39 -3.26
CA PHE A 64 -3.75 -6.70 -1.84
C PHE A 64 -5.19 -6.83 -1.41
N LEU A 65 -5.50 -7.78 -0.54
CA LEU A 65 -6.78 -7.82 0.16
C LEU A 65 -6.61 -8.41 1.57
N ILE A 66 -7.60 -8.23 2.43
CA ILE A 66 -7.64 -8.88 3.73
C ILE A 66 -8.87 -9.75 3.83
N ILE A 67 -8.64 -10.98 4.27
CA ILE A 67 -9.69 -11.93 4.64
C ILE A 67 -9.63 -12.21 6.14
N GLU A 68 -10.76 -12.62 6.70
CA GLU A 68 -10.89 -13.05 8.08
C GLU A 68 -11.35 -14.51 8.11
N PHE A 69 -10.67 -15.33 8.91
CA PHE A 69 -11.08 -16.71 9.20
C PHE A 69 -10.84 -17.00 10.68
N GLU A 70 -11.87 -17.48 11.39
CA GLU A 70 -11.82 -17.81 12.82
C GLU A 70 -11.27 -16.69 13.72
N SER A 71 -11.66 -15.44 13.44
CA SER A 71 -11.20 -14.22 14.15
C SER A 71 -9.71 -13.90 13.95
N VAL A 72 -9.07 -14.50 12.96
CA VAL A 72 -7.70 -14.19 12.52
C VAL A 72 -7.77 -13.52 11.16
N ASP A 73 -7.05 -12.42 11.00
CA ASP A 73 -6.95 -11.72 9.72
C ASP A 73 -5.71 -12.18 8.95
N TYR A 74 -5.87 -12.30 7.64
CA TYR A 74 -4.81 -12.65 6.71
C TYR A 74 -4.72 -11.61 5.61
N ILE A 75 -3.52 -11.13 5.33
CA ILE A 75 -3.25 -10.30 4.15
C ILE A 75 -2.83 -11.20 2.99
N ILE A 76 -3.46 -10.98 1.85
CA ILE A 76 -3.17 -11.71 0.61
C ILE A 76 -2.50 -10.76 -0.36
N VAL A 77 -1.42 -11.23 -0.97
CA VAL A 77 -0.65 -10.51 -1.98
C VAL A 77 -0.68 -11.30 -3.28
N ILE A 78 -1.05 -10.65 -4.38
CA ILE A 78 -1.24 -11.29 -5.68
C ILE A 78 -0.45 -10.55 -6.74
N GLY A 79 0.23 -11.29 -7.62
CA GLY A 79 0.86 -10.76 -8.83
C GLY A 79 2.40 -10.81 -8.88
N HIS A 80 3.08 -11.36 -7.87
CA HIS A 80 4.54 -11.53 -7.89
C HIS A 80 4.98 -12.87 -7.29
N ASN A 81 5.92 -13.56 -7.94
CA ASN A 81 6.42 -14.88 -7.48
C ASN A 81 7.47 -14.73 -6.38
N ASP A 82 8.39 -13.79 -6.57
CA ASP A 82 9.53 -13.58 -5.68
C ASP A 82 9.16 -12.58 -4.59
N ILE A 83 8.24 -12.98 -3.73
CA ILE A 83 7.89 -12.25 -2.51
C ILE A 83 8.70 -12.85 -1.38
N ASN A 84 9.67 -12.09 -0.88
CA ASN A 84 10.44 -12.45 0.30
C ASN A 84 9.85 -11.70 1.50
N CYS A 85 9.38 -12.44 2.50
CA CYS A 85 8.95 -11.85 3.76
C CYS A 85 9.95 -12.18 4.86
N GLU A 86 11.03 -11.42 4.91
CA GLU A 86 11.73 -11.12 6.18
C GLU A 86 10.99 -9.96 6.85
N ASN A 87 9.71 -10.13 7.16
CA ASN A 87 8.93 -9.16 7.91
C ASN A 87 8.54 -9.79 9.24
N ASP A 88 9.13 -9.31 10.33
CA ASP A 88 8.87 -9.81 11.68
C ASP A 88 7.40 -9.65 12.10
N ASP A 89 6.65 -8.74 11.46
CA ASP A 89 5.26 -8.47 11.82
C ASP A 89 4.27 -9.49 11.23
N ILE A 90 4.58 -10.18 10.13
CA ILE A 90 3.63 -11.08 9.44
C ILE A 90 4.23 -12.46 9.19
N THR A 91 3.42 -13.50 9.35
CA THR A 91 3.88 -14.88 9.18
C THR A 91 3.37 -15.45 7.86
N SER A 92 4.27 -15.89 6.98
CA SER A 92 3.89 -16.61 5.76
C SER A 92 3.24 -17.95 6.12
N ILE A 93 2.14 -18.28 5.45
CA ILE A 93 1.49 -19.59 5.60
C ILE A 93 1.29 -20.23 4.23
N ASP A 94 1.17 -21.55 4.20
CA ASP A 94 0.80 -22.27 3.00
C ASP A 94 -0.67 -21.99 2.66
N ILE A 95 -0.92 -21.73 1.38
CA ILE A 95 -2.27 -21.48 0.87
C ILE A 95 -2.94 -22.80 0.54
N ASP A 96 -4.09 -23.05 1.16
CA ASP A 96 -4.94 -24.18 0.79
C ASP A 96 -6.01 -23.75 -0.23
N GLU A 97 -6.75 -24.73 -0.74
CA GLU A 97 -7.79 -24.59 -1.75
C GLU A 97 -8.87 -23.58 -1.32
N ALA A 98 -9.25 -23.59 -0.03
CA ALA A 98 -10.28 -22.71 0.51
C ALA A 98 -9.83 -21.24 0.48
N PHE A 99 -8.61 -20.96 0.94
CA PHE A 99 -8.01 -19.64 0.86
C PHE A 99 -7.78 -19.21 -0.58
N TYR A 100 -7.28 -20.10 -1.43
CA TYR A 100 -7.00 -19.81 -2.83
C TYR A 100 -8.25 -19.41 -3.59
N LEU A 101 -9.33 -20.19 -3.52
CA LEU A 101 -10.58 -19.88 -4.23
C LEU A 101 -11.19 -18.56 -3.77
N THR A 102 -11.18 -18.33 -2.45
CA THR A 102 -11.65 -17.09 -1.85
C THR A 102 -10.86 -15.90 -2.39
N ALA A 103 -9.53 -15.98 -2.36
CA ALA A 103 -8.62 -14.94 -2.83
C ALA A 103 -8.77 -14.68 -4.33
N ALA A 104 -8.81 -15.75 -5.13
CA ALA A 104 -8.91 -15.71 -6.57
C ALA A 104 -10.19 -15.00 -7.03
N PHE A 105 -11.32 -15.36 -6.42
CA PHE A 105 -12.60 -14.72 -6.70
C PHE A 105 -12.63 -13.26 -6.24
N ALA A 106 -12.25 -13.01 -4.99
CA ALA A 106 -12.26 -11.66 -4.41
C ALA A 106 -11.38 -10.68 -5.19
N SER A 107 -10.25 -11.16 -5.70
CA SER A 107 -9.26 -10.34 -6.42
C SER A 107 -9.57 -10.10 -7.88
N ASN A 108 -10.59 -10.77 -8.43
CA ASN A 108 -10.76 -10.95 -9.87
C ASN A 108 -9.42 -11.38 -10.49
N ILE A 109 -8.93 -12.56 -10.10
CA ILE A 109 -7.64 -13.05 -10.55
C ILE A 109 -7.59 -13.19 -12.06
N ASN A 110 -6.42 -12.90 -12.63
CA ASN A 110 -6.14 -13.09 -14.05
C ASN A 110 -5.29 -14.35 -14.28
N ILE A 111 -5.33 -14.84 -15.51
CA ILE A 111 -4.33 -15.79 -16.00
C ILE A 111 -3.01 -15.05 -16.17
N ARG A 112 -1.92 -15.68 -15.74
CA ARG A 112 -0.57 -15.14 -15.81
C ARG A 112 -0.20 -14.83 -17.25
N GLU A 113 0.43 -13.68 -17.46
CA GLU A 113 0.93 -13.31 -18.79
C GLU A 113 1.98 -14.32 -19.28
N GLY A 114 1.85 -14.73 -20.55
CA GLY A 114 2.75 -15.71 -21.18
C GLY A 114 2.40 -17.17 -20.92
N SER A 115 1.33 -17.48 -20.16
CA SER A 115 0.86 -18.86 -19.99
C SER A 115 0.54 -19.53 -21.33
N ASN A 116 1.06 -20.74 -21.57
CA ASN A 116 0.82 -21.47 -22.81
C ASN A 116 -0.57 -22.09 -22.83
N ALA A 117 -1.45 -21.58 -23.69
CA ALA A 117 -2.83 -22.04 -23.80
C ALA A 117 -2.96 -23.54 -24.15
N TYR A 118 -2.05 -24.10 -24.94
CA TYR A 118 -2.07 -25.53 -25.28
C TYR A 118 -1.67 -26.40 -24.08
N GLU A 119 -0.64 -26.01 -23.34
CA GLU A 119 -0.24 -26.70 -22.11
C GLU A 119 -1.34 -26.64 -21.06
N MET A 120 -1.94 -25.46 -20.88
CA MET A 120 -3.10 -25.26 -20.01
C MET A 120 -4.27 -26.18 -20.40
N LEU A 121 -4.61 -26.21 -21.70
CA LEU A 121 -5.69 -27.06 -22.20
C LEU A 121 -5.39 -28.54 -21.98
N ASN A 122 -4.15 -28.98 -22.22
CA ASN A 122 -3.73 -30.37 -22.03
C ASN A 122 -3.70 -30.79 -20.56
N ALA A 123 -3.23 -29.90 -19.66
CA ALA A 123 -3.19 -30.16 -18.23
C ALA A 123 -4.60 -30.29 -17.63
N LEU A 124 -5.56 -29.59 -18.22
CA LEU A 124 -6.96 -29.56 -17.79
C LEU A 124 -7.88 -30.31 -18.76
N TYR A 125 -7.30 -31.14 -19.62
CA TYR A 125 -8.04 -32.01 -20.53
C TYR A 125 -8.62 -33.19 -19.75
N GLU A 126 -9.84 -33.55 -20.12
CA GLU A 126 -10.72 -34.50 -19.45
C GLU A 126 -10.05 -35.84 -19.07
N PRO A 127 -10.16 -36.32 -17.82
CA PRO A 127 -9.95 -37.72 -17.50
C PRO A 127 -11.23 -38.55 -17.72
N GLU A 128 -11.05 -39.83 -18.01
CA GLU A 128 -12.09 -40.83 -18.24
C GLU A 128 -13.18 -40.84 -17.15
N ASP A 129 -14.44 -40.77 -17.58
CA ASP A 129 -15.68 -40.88 -16.79
C ASP A 129 -15.94 -39.79 -15.70
N PRO A 130 -16.93 -38.89 -15.91
CA PRO A 130 -17.32 -37.86 -14.94
C PRO A 130 -17.90 -38.40 -13.62
N THR A 131 -18.13 -39.71 -13.49
CA THR A 131 -18.50 -40.35 -12.23
C THR A 131 -17.32 -40.61 -11.29
N ILE A 132 -16.08 -40.56 -11.80
CA ILE A 132 -14.85 -40.84 -11.05
C ILE A 132 -14.07 -39.55 -10.76
N PHE A 133 -14.10 -38.58 -11.67
CA PHE A 133 -13.32 -37.35 -11.55
C PHE A 133 -14.04 -36.24 -10.78
N GLN A 134 -13.46 -35.82 -9.64
CA GLN A 134 -14.05 -34.83 -8.73
C GLN A 134 -13.46 -33.42 -8.88
N GLY A 135 -12.39 -33.24 -9.65
CA GLY A 135 -11.71 -31.96 -9.88
C GLY A 135 -10.19 -32.08 -9.78
N TYR A 136 -9.48 -31.00 -10.11
CA TYR A 136 -8.01 -30.93 -10.03
C TYR A 136 -7.54 -30.49 -8.64
N GLU A 137 -6.31 -30.88 -8.27
CA GLU A 137 -5.61 -30.32 -7.12
C GLU A 137 -5.17 -28.87 -7.39
N LEU A 138 -5.02 -28.07 -6.33
CA LEU A 138 -4.65 -26.66 -6.43
C LEU A 138 -3.36 -26.45 -7.24
N ASP A 139 -2.34 -27.26 -7.00
CA ASP A 139 -1.02 -27.14 -7.64
C ASP A 139 -1.06 -27.32 -9.15
N THR A 140 -2.04 -28.06 -9.66
CA THR A 140 -2.23 -28.23 -11.12
C THR A 140 -2.69 -26.93 -11.77
N LEU A 141 -3.45 -26.11 -11.04
CA LEU A 141 -4.10 -24.92 -11.57
C LEU A 141 -3.37 -23.62 -11.24
N SER A 142 -2.85 -23.52 -10.02
CA SER A 142 -2.30 -22.29 -9.46
C SER A 142 -1.16 -21.71 -10.30
N ILE A 143 -0.39 -22.56 -10.99
CA ILE A 143 0.73 -22.18 -11.85
C ILE A 143 0.35 -21.28 -13.04
N TYR A 144 -0.91 -21.35 -13.48
CA TYR A 144 -1.40 -20.63 -14.66
C TYR A 144 -2.03 -19.28 -14.33
N PHE A 145 -2.37 -19.03 -13.07
CA PHE A 145 -2.95 -17.77 -12.61
C PHE A 145 -1.88 -16.85 -12.03
N GLU A 146 -2.26 -15.59 -11.78
CA GLU A 146 -1.41 -14.68 -11.01
C GLU A 146 -1.03 -15.35 -9.67
N PRO A 147 0.25 -15.32 -9.26
CA PRO A 147 0.67 -16.01 -8.04
C PRO A 147 0.01 -15.36 -6.82
N ILE A 148 -0.48 -16.19 -5.89
CA ILE A 148 -1.10 -15.77 -4.63
C ILE A 148 -0.18 -16.18 -3.47
N LYS A 149 0.11 -15.23 -2.59
CA LYS A 149 0.76 -15.46 -1.30
C LYS A 149 -0.14 -14.95 -0.18
N ILE A 150 -0.13 -15.65 0.95
CA ILE A 150 -0.96 -15.33 2.11
C ILE A 150 -0.09 -15.23 3.36
N PHE A 151 -0.37 -14.23 4.17
CA PHE A 151 0.33 -13.98 5.42
C PHE A 151 -0.67 -13.75 6.53
N GLN A 152 -0.44 -14.41 7.66
CA GLN A 152 -1.19 -14.18 8.88
C GLN A 152 -0.75 -12.85 9.50
N LEU A 153 -1.73 -12.00 9.85
CA LEU A 153 -1.50 -10.75 10.54
C LEU A 153 -1.36 -10.97 12.06
N PRO A 154 -0.56 -10.14 12.75
CA PRO A 154 -0.33 -10.28 14.19
C PRO A 154 -1.52 -9.78 15.01
N GLU A 155 -2.30 -8.86 14.43
CA GLU A 155 -3.44 -8.22 15.05
C GLU A 155 -4.59 -8.14 14.04
N ILE A 156 -5.81 -8.05 14.57
CA ILE A 156 -7.01 -7.86 13.78
C ILE A 156 -6.95 -6.46 13.14
N CYS A 157 -7.06 -6.41 11.82
CA CYS A 157 -7.17 -5.18 11.05
C CYS A 157 -8.58 -4.59 11.17
N GLU A 158 -8.78 -3.63 12.08
CA GLU A 158 -10.10 -3.03 12.31
C GLU A 158 -10.47 -1.94 11.30
N LYS A 159 -9.47 -1.29 10.69
CA LYS A 159 -9.68 -0.05 9.91
C LYS A 159 -8.93 -0.09 8.56
N PRO A 160 -9.45 0.59 7.52
CA PRO A 160 -8.73 0.71 6.24
C PRO A 160 -7.33 1.32 6.36
N THR A 161 -7.10 2.18 7.37
CA THR A 161 -5.77 2.74 7.64
C THR A 161 -4.77 1.69 8.14
N ALA A 162 -5.22 0.72 8.94
CA ALA A 162 -4.41 -0.41 9.36
C ALA A 162 -4.08 -1.33 8.18
N PHE A 163 -5.02 -1.54 7.25
CA PHE A 163 -4.74 -2.27 6.01
C PHE A 163 -3.63 -1.60 5.19
N LYS A 164 -3.73 -0.27 4.98
CA LYS A 164 -2.69 0.51 4.29
C LYS A 164 -1.33 0.46 5.01
N LYS A 165 -1.30 0.39 6.35
CA LYS A 165 -0.08 0.17 7.14
C LYS A 165 0.57 -1.15 6.73
N TYR A 166 -0.16 -2.27 6.75
CA TYR A 166 0.41 -3.57 6.42
C TYR A 166 0.93 -3.63 4.98
N VAL A 167 0.21 -3.02 4.03
CA VAL A 167 0.67 -2.91 2.64
C VAL A 167 1.95 -2.08 2.54
N GLY A 168 2.00 -0.92 3.19
CA GLY A 168 3.19 -0.06 3.21
C GLY A 168 4.41 -0.75 3.83
N SER A 169 4.24 -1.39 4.98
CA SER A 169 5.30 -2.17 5.63
C SER A 169 5.79 -3.30 4.73
N PHE A 170 4.87 -4.08 4.13
CA PHE A 170 5.21 -5.16 3.21
C PHE A 170 6.10 -4.70 2.05
N LEU A 171 5.79 -3.54 1.47
CA LEU A 171 6.58 -2.97 0.37
C LEU A 171 8.01 -2.59 0.81
N MET A 172 8.19 -2.09 2.04
CA MET A 172 9.53 -1.70 2.53
C MET A 172 10.48 -2.91 2.68
N TYR A 173 9.96 -4.07 3.06
CA TYR A 173 10.72 -5.32 3.14
C TYR A 173 11.03 -5.93 1.77
N ASN A 174 10.24 -5.62 0.74
CA ASN A 174 10.39 -6.17 -0.60
C ASN A 174 11.01 -5.14 -1.56
N LYS A 175 12.33 -4.98 -1.48
CA LYS A 175 13.07 -3.93 -2.23
C LYS A 175 12.82 -3.94 -3.74
N GLU A 176 12.64 -5.11 -4.34
CA GLU A 176 12.43 -5.28 -5.78
C GLU A 176 11.07 -4.75 -6.26
N LEU A 177 10.14 -4.51 -5.33
CA LEU A 177 8.81 -3.95 -5.63
C LEU A 177 8.82 -2.41 -5.59
N LEU A 178 9.91 -1.78 -5.14
CA LEU A 178 10.02 -0.33 -5.01
C LEU A 178 10.61 0.28 -6.28
N LEU A 179 10.00 1.37 -6.74
CA LEU A 179 10.48 2.09 -7.93
C LEU A 179 11.66 3.01 -7.63
N LEU A 180 11.68 3.62 -6.44
CA LEU A 180 12.78 4.47 -5.99
C LEU A 180 13.79 3.66 -5.16
N PRO A 181 15.10 3.93 -5.31
CA PRO A 181 16.16 3.19 -4.64
C PRO A 181 16.34 3.66 -3.19
N PHE A 182 15.31 3.49 -2.35
CA PHE A 182 15.35 3.91 -0.96
C PHE A 182 16.44 3.17 -0.17
N THR A 183 17.24 3.92 0.59
CA THR A 183 18.26 3.31 1.47
C THR A 183 17.60 2.61 2.66
N PRO A 184 18.31 1.70 3.36
CA PRO A 184 17.79 1.07 4.58
C PRO A 184 17.33 2.09 5.64
N LYS A 185 18.01 3.24 5.74
CA LYS A 185 17.64 4.34 6.66
C LYS A 185 16.27 4.92 6.29
N THR A 186 16.01 5.16 5.02
CA THR A 186 14.73 5.68 4.53
C THR A 186 13.60 4.68 4.67
N LYS A 187 13.87 3.40 4.38
CA LYS A 187 12.92 2.31 4.62
C LYS A 187 12.53 2.19 6.09
N GLN A 188 13.50 2.30 6.99
CA GLN A 188 13.20 2.32 8.43
C GLN A 188 12.35 3.52 8.80
N ALA A 189 12.62 4.72 8.27
CA ALA A 189 11.79 5.90 8.52
C ALA A 189 10.34 5.71 8.02
N TYR A 190 10.14 5.02 6.89
CA TYR A 190 8.81 4.61 6.44
C TYR A 190 8.15 3.62 7.41
N LEU A 191 8.86 2.58 7.85
CA LEU A 191 8.35 1.61 8.83
C LEU A 191 7.94 2.29 10.14
N ASP A 192 8.74 3.25 10.62
CA ASP A 192 8.44 4.03 11.83
C ASP A 192 7.15 4.87 11.66
N VAL A 193 6.90 5.40 10.46
CA VAL A 193 5.65 6.11 10.12
C VAL A 193 4.48 5.14 9.99
N PHE A 194 4.66 4.02 9.28
CA PHE A 194 3.63 2.98 9.10
C PHE A 194 3.20 2.37 10.45
N SER A 195 4.10 2.28 11.42
CA SER A 195 3.80 1.78 12.76
C SER A 195 2.76 2.61 13.53
N ASP A 196 2.51 3.87 13.13
CA ASP A 196 1.66 4.82 13.85
C ASP A 196 0.50 5.32 13.01
N LEU A 197 -0.69 4.84 13.38
CA LEU A 197 -1.94 5.14 12.68
C LEU A 197 -2.31 6.62 12.66
N ASN A 198 -1.74 7.46 13.55
CA ASN A 198 -1.98 8.90 13.49
C ASN A 198 -1.25 9.55 12.31
N CYS A 199 -0.10 9.02 11.92
CA CYS A 199 0.68 9.50 10.78
C CYS A 199 0.13 8.96 9.44
N MET A 200 -0.65 7.88 9.49
CA MET A 200 -1.16 7.20 8.30
C MET A 200 -2.18 8.05 7.53
N ASN A 201 -1.86 8.34 6.28
CA ASN A 201 -2.78 8.87 5.30
C ASN A 201 -2.43 8.32 3.90
N GLU A 202 -3.24 8.65 2.89
CA GLU A 202 -3.05 8.16 1.52
C GLU A 202 -1.72 8.57 0.89
N ASN A 203 -1.25 9.78 1.19
CA ASN A 203 -0.01 10.29 0.62
C ASN A 203 1.23 9.54 1.16
N ILE A 204 1.22 9.02 2.40
CA ILE A 204 2.33 8.20 2.90
C ILE A 204 2.49 6.92 2.08
N LEU A 205 1.37 6.25 1.77
CA LEU A 205 1.42 5.05 0.93
C LEU A 205 1.82 5.41 -0.51
N SER A 206 1.23 6.48 -1.07
CA SER A 206 1.57 6.94 -2.43
C SER A 206 3.05 7.36 -2.57
N SER A 207 3.64 8.01 -1.57
CA SER A 207 5.05 8.39 -1.60
C SER A 207 5.96 7.16 -1.62
N SER A 208 5.58 6.09 -0.92
CA SER A 208 6.36 4.85 -0.86
C SER A 208 6.44 4.10 -2.19
N VAL A 209 5.51 4.37 -3.11
CA VAL A 209 5.45 3.76 -4.46
C VAL A 209 5.59 4.79 -5.58
N SER A 210 6.05 5.99 -5.26
CA SER A 210 6.28 7.03 -6.26
C SER A 210 7.35 6.60 -7.26
N TYR A 211 7.17 6.99 -8.53
CA TYR A 211 8.11 6.63 -9.59
C TYR A 211 9.28 7.62 -9.74
N CYS A 212 9.20 8.82 -9.14
CA CYS A 212 10.27 9.82 -9.15
C CYS A 212 10.29 10.64 -7.84
N TRP A 213 11.41 11.30 -7.54
CA TRP A 213 11.63 11.90 -6.23
C TRP A 213 10.75 13.11 -5.96
N ARG A 214 10.47 13.94 -6.97
CA ARG A 214 9.61 15.13 -6.78
C ARG A 214 8.20 14.77 -6.33
N TYR A 215 7.64 13.65 -6.80
CA TYR A 215 6.32 13.19 -6.40
C TYR A 215 6.34 12.54 -5.02
N CYS A 216 7.37 11.73 -4.74
CA CYS A 216 7.61 11.21 -3.40
C CYS A 216 7.68 12.35 -2.36
N PHE A 217 8.47 13.39 -2.66
CA PHE A 217 8.58 14.57 -1.82
C PHE A 217 7.26 15.32 -1.66
N LEU A 218 6.51 15.55 -2.75
CA LEU A 218 5.23 16.28 -2.67
C LEU A 218 4.18 15.53 -1.85
N ASP A 219 4.09 14.22 -1.97
CA ASP A 219 3.15 13.43 -1.18
C ASP A 219 3.51 13.46 0.31
N ILE A 220 4.79 13.35 0.64
CA ILE A 220 5.28 13.53 2.02
C ILE A 220 5.00 14.97 2.52
N TYR A 221 5.24 15.99 1.70
CA TYR A 221 4.95 17.39 2.05
C TYR A 221 3.45 17.58 2.37
N ARG A 222 2.56 17.02 1.55
CA ARG A 222 1.10 17.06 1.78
C ARG A 222 0.67 16.44 3.10
N CYS A 223 1.47 15.52 3.66
CA CYS A 223 1.20 14.98 5.00
C CYS A 223 1.38 16.04 6.11
N LEU A 224 2.15 17.09 5.87
CA LEU A 224 2.38 18.19 6.82
C LEU A 224 1.33 19.30 6.70
N GLU A 225 0.69 19.46 5.55
CA GLU A 225 -0.29 20.54 5.29
C GLU A 225 -1.43 20.59 6.34
N PRO A 226 -2.05 19.46 6.73
CA PRO A 226 -3.08 19.46 7.79
C PRO A 226 -2.57 19.95 9.16
N LYS A 227 -1.26 20.01 9.37
CA LYS A 227 -0.63 20.45 10.62
C LYS A 227 -0.20 21.91 10.60
N PHE A 228 -0.35 22.63 9.49
CA PHE A 228 0.10 24.02 9.36
C PHE A 228 -0.53 24.99 10.36
N THR A 229 -1.76 24.72 10.78
CA THR A 229 -2.53 25.57 11.70
C THR A 229 -2.27 25.24 13.17
N TYR A 230 -1.81 24.02 13.45
CA TYR A 230 -1.73 23.46 14.81
C TYR A 230 -0.80 24.21 15.76
N PRO A 231 0.38 24.72 15.35
CA PRO A 231 1.21 25.54 16.22
C PRO A 231 0.49 26.81 16.71
N CYS A 232 -0.21 27.51 15.81
CA CYS A 232 -0.98 28.71 16.14
C CYS A 232 -2.18 28.36 17.03
N ILE A 233 -2.88 27.28 16.73
CA ILE A 233 -3.99 26.79 17.57
C ILE A 233 -3.50 26.44 18.97
N LYS A 234 -2.34 25.80 19.12
CA LYS A 234 -1.74 25.49 20.43
C LYS A 234 -1.46 26.76 21.23
N GLN A 235 -0.91 27.79 20.60
CA GLN A 235 -0.71 29.10 21.23
C GLN A 235 -2.05 29.73 21.65
N LEU A 236 -3.02 29.75 20.74
CA LEU A 236 -4.35 30.30 21.00
C LEU A 236 -5.06 29.60 22.16
N LYS A 237 -4.97 28.27 22.22
CA LYS A 237 -5.51 27.46 23.32
C LYS A 237 -4.91 27.87 24.66
N ASN A 238 -3.60 28.08 24.71
CA ASN A 238 -2.90 28.47 25.93
C ASN A 238 -3.26 29.90 26.36
N GLU A 239 -3.28 30.85 25.43
CA GLU A 239 -3.56 32.26 25.71
C GLU A 239 -5.01 32.51 26.11
N LEU A 240 -5.97 31.82 25.48
CA LEU A 240 -7.41 32.01 25.70
C LEU A 240 -8.04 30.93 26.58
N SER A 241 -7.25 30.00 27.13
CA SER A 241 -7.72 28.88 27.95
C SER A 241 -8.82 28.04 27.26
N ILE A 242 -8.70 27.82 25.95
CA ILE A 242 -9.68 27.05 25.17
C ILE A 242 -9.43 25.56 25.36
N THR A 243 -10.46 24.84 25.80
CA THR A 243 -10.41 23.40 26.11
C THR A 243 -10.74 22.48 24.93
N HIS A 244 -11.32 23.03 23.86
CA HIS A 244 -11.67 22.26 22.65
C HIS A 244 -10.44 21.60 22.00
N THR A 245 -10.66 20.50 21.27
CA THR A 245 -9.59 19.85 20.51
C THR A 245 -9.08 20.76 19.40
N SER A 246 -7.81 20.57 18.99
CA SER A 246 -7.22 21.39 17.93
C SER A 246 -7.99 21.28 16.61
N SER A 247 -8.53 20.09 16.30
CA SER A 247 -9.37 19.86 15.12
C SER A 247 -10.68 20.65 15.14
N VAL A 248 -11.34 20.77 16.29
CA VAL A 248 -12.58 21.56 16.43
C VAL A 248 -12.28 23.04 16.23
N ILE A 249 -11.16 23.53 16.77
CA ILE A 249 -10.75 24.92 16.61
C ILE A 249 -10.38 25.20 15.16
N ASP A 250 -9.60 24.32 14.51
CA ASP A 250 -9.19 24.45 13.11
C ASP A 250 -10.40 24.54 12.17
N ASN A 251 -11.35 23.61 12.34
CA ASN A 251 -12.61 23.62 11.59
C ASN A 251 -13.42 24.89 11.83
N SER A 252 -13.44 25.41 13.06
CA SER A 252 -14.15 26.65 13.39
C SER A 252 -13.48 27.87 12.77
N LEU A 253 -12.15 27.98 12.84
CA LEU A 253 -11.39 29.06 12.21
C LEU A 253 -11.58 29.06 10.69
N SER A 254 -11.55 27.89 10.06
CA SER A 254 -11.81 27.73 8.63
C SER A 254 -13.24 28.11 8.25
N SER A 255 -14.24 27.56 8.94
CA SER A 255 -15.65 27.71 8.54
C SER A 255 -16.24 29.09 8.87
N ILE A 256 -15.85 29.69 9.99
CA ILE A 256 -16.41 30.96 10.46
C ILE A 256 -15.62 32.14 9.89
N LEU A 257 -14.29 32.08 9.94
CA LEU A 257 -13.43 33.22 9.58
C LEU A 257 -12.84 33.09 8.17
N GLY A 258 -13.00 31.95 7.50
CA GLY A 258 -12.28 31.66 6.26
C GLY A 258 -10.76 31.58 6.46
N TRP A 259 -10.30 31.38 7.70
CA TRP A 259 -8.90 31.49 8.04
C TRP A 259 -8.08 30.34 7.44
N ARG A 260 -6.92 30.69 6.91
CA ARG A 260 -5.92 29.78 6.34
C ARG A 260 -4.55 30.21 6.85
N ALA A 261 -3.75 29.26 7.31
CA ALA A 261 -2.38 29.56 7.70
C ALA A 261 -1.53 29.88 6.47
N LYS A 262 -0.58 30.80 6.63
CA LYS A 262 0.40 31.10 5.58
C LYS A 262 1.41 29.95 5.51
N GLU A 263 1.44 29.24 4.39
CA GLU A 263 2.23 28.01 4.21
C GLU A 263 3.70 28.16 4.63
N GLU A 264 4.40 29.18 4.12
CA GLU A 264 5.83 29.40 4.43
C GLU A 264 6.07 29.60 5.94
N GLY A 265 5.27 30.44 6.58
CA GLY A 265 5.38 30.72 8.02
C GLY A 265 5.07 29.47 8.86
N SER A 266 4.03 28.73 8.49
CA SER A 266 3.69 27.45 9.12
C SER A 266 4.80 26.42 9.00
N MET A 267 5.44 26.31 7.84
CA MET A 267 6.56 25.41 7.62
C MET A 267 7.75 25.78 8.51
N ILE A 268 8.09 27.06 8.62
CA ILE A 268 9.14 27.54 9.53
C ILE A 268 8.82 27.11 10.97
N THR A 269 7.62 27.44 11.47
CA THR A 269 7.23 27.13 12.85
C THR A 269 7.19 25.63 13.14
N LEU A 270 6.69 24.82 12.19
CA LEU A 270 6.68 23.36 12.35
C LEU A 270 8.10 22.81 12.49
N PHE A 271 9.02 23.21 11.61
CA PHE A 271 10.40 22.71 11.63
C PHE A 271 11.22 23.27 12.79
N GLU A 272 10.90 24.47 13.29
CA GLU A 272 11.47 24.99 14.52
C GLU A 272 11.08 24.16 15.75
N SER A 273 9.90 23.51 15.72
CA SER A 273 9.41 22.66 16.82
C SER A 273 10.02 21.25 16.89
N LEU A 274 10.80 20.85 15.87
CA LEU A 274 11.48 19.55 15.83
C LEU A 274 12.54 19.42 16.94
N SER A 275 12.98 18.19 17.19
CA SER A 275 14.08 17.89 18.09
C SER A 275 15.40 18.54 17.63
N PRO A 276 16.30 18.93 18.57
CA PRO A 276 17.62 19.43 18.21
C PRO A 276 18.42 18.46 17.33
N SER A 277 18.33 17.16 17.60
CA SER A 277 18.98 16.12 16.80
C SER A 277 18.54 16.11 15.35
N LEU A 278 17.21 16.15 15.10
CA LEU A 278 16.69 16.14 13.74
C LEU A 278 17.03 17.44 13.00
N LYS A 279 16.97 18.59 13.69
CA LYS A 279 17.46 19.86 13.15
C LYS A 279 18.93 19.76 12.74
N THR A 280 19.81 19.21 13.59
CA THR A 280 21.22 19.00 13.23
C THR A 280 21.39 18.09 12.01
N GLU A 281 20.60 17.02 11.86
CA GLU A 281 20.63 16.20 10.65
C GLU A 281 20.28 17.03 9.40
N PHE A 282 19.24 17.87 9.44
CA PHE A 282 18.89 18.77 8.33
C PHE A 282 19.97 19.80 7.99
N GLU A 283 20.66 20.30 9.02
CA GLU A 283 21.77 21.23 8.85
C GLU A 283 22.99 20.54 8.21
N SER A 284 23.25 19.27 8.52
CA SER A 284 24.32 18.49 7.89
C SER A 284 24.10 18.22 6.40
N CYS A 285 22.85 18.31 5.93
CA CYS A 285 22.49 18.17 4.52
C CYS A 285 22.41 19.53 3.79
N LYS A 286 22.87 20.63 4.41
CA LYS A 286 22.96 21.93 3.74
C LYS A 286 24.11 21.94 2.75
N LYS A 287 23.91 22.67 1.65
CA LYS A 287 25.03 23.21 0.89
C LYS A 287 25.52 24.45 1.65
N ASP A 288 26.83 24.63 1.74
CA ASP A 288 27.51 25.55 2.68
C ASP A 288 27.05 27.03 2.61
N ASP A 289 26.35 27.43 1.55
CA ASP A 289 25.87 28.80 1.35
C ASP A 289 24.41 29.06 1.80
N GLU A 290 23.67 28.05 2.28
CA GLU A 290 22.27 28.20 2.69
C GLU A 290 22.10 28.51 4.19
N ALA A 291 22.27 29.79 4.58
CA ALA A 291 21.93 30.30 5.92
C ALA A 291 20.41 30.32 6.22
N GLU A 292 19.60 29.69 5.38
CA GLU A 292 18.14 29.75 5.44
C GLU A 292 17.56 28.72 6.43
N GLN A 293 16.47 29.10 7.09
CA GLN A 293 15.70 28.22 7.98
C GLN A 293 15.20 26.98 7.22
N ILE A 294 15.22 25.83 7.88
CA ILE A 294 14.85 24.53 7.28
C ILE A 294 13.46 24.58 6.63
N GLY A 295 12.43 25.03 7.37
CA GLY A 295 11.07 25.09 6.86
C GLY A 295 10.92 25.93 5.58
N LYS A 296 11.69 27.03 5.48
CA LYS A 296 11.70 27.89 4.30
C LYS A 296 12.38 27.23 3.09
N ARG A 297 13.46 26.49 3.30
CA ARG A 297 14.13 25.69 2.26
C ARG A 297 13.19 24.62 1.69
N ILE A 298 12.48 23.89 2.56
CA ILE A 298 11.51 22.86 2.15
C ILE A 298 10.35 23.50 1.36
N TYR A 299 9.81 24.61 1.83
CA TYR A 299 8.75 25.34 1.13
C TYR A 299 9.20 25.85 -0.25
N LYS A 300 10.41 26.41 -0.36
CA LYS A 300 10.98 26.82 -1.65
C LYS A 300 11.11 25.65 -2.61
N LEU A 301 11.60 24.49 -2.15
CA LEU A 301 11.69 23.29 -2.98
C LEU A 301 10.31 22.86 -3.49
N ARG A 302 9.30 22.82 -2.62
CA ARG A 302 7.92 22.54 -3.00
C ARG A 302 7.43 23.49 -4.09
N ASN A 303 7.66 24.79 -3.93
CA ASN A 303 7.26 25.78 -4.92
C ASN A 303 8.02 25.62 -6.24
N SER A 304 9.31 25.30 -6.21
CA SER A 304 10.10 24.99 -7.42
C SER A 304 9.54 23.80 -8.20
N ILE A 305 9.07 22.77 -7.50
CA ILE A 305 8.44 21.60 -8.14
C ILE A 305 7.08 21.98 -8.75
N VAL A 306 6.24 22.72 -8.02
CA VAL A 306 4.86 23.06 -8.45
C VAL A 306 4.83 24.10 -9.57
N HIS A 307 5.69 25.13 -9.50
CA HIS A 307 5.67 26.24 -10.44
C HIS A 307 6.54 26.02 -11.67
N HIS A 308 6.95 24.77 -11.93
CA HIS A 308 7.82 24.37 -13.04
C HIS A 308 9.10 25.21 -13.04
N TYR A 309 10.09 24.78 -12.25
CA TYR A 309 11.49 25.18 -12.44
C TYR A 309 11.78 25.30 -13.94
N SER A 310 12.36 26.42 -14.36
CA SER A 310 12.46 26.90 -15.75
C SER A 310 12.42 25.75 -16.75
N VAL A 311 11.53 25.84 -17.75
CA VAL A 311 11.17 24.81 -18.77
C VAL A 311 12.36 24.02 -19.39
N GLU A 312 13.59 24.50 -19.21
CA GLU A 312 14.84 23.95 -19.68
C GLU A 312 15.56 22.99 -18.68
N ASP A 313 15.24 23.03 -17.38
CA ASP A 313 15.91 22.24 -16.33
C ASP A 313 14.97 21.23 -15.67
N ASN A 314 15.36 19.95 -15.63
CA ASN A 314 14.60 18.92 -14.93
C ASN A 314 14.85 19.01 -13.40
N ILE A 315 13.78 19.25 -12.63
CA ILE A 315 13.86 19.37 -11.16
C ILE A 315 14.45 18.14 -10.46
N GLU A 316 14.42 16.97 -11.09
CA GLU A 316 15.05 15.76 -10.54
C GLU A 316 16.58 15.90 -10.49
N ASP A 317 17.17 16.69 -11.39
CA ASP A 317 18.63 16.82 -11.55
C ASP A 317 19.26 17.85 -10.59
N VAL A 318 18.43 18.61 -9.85
CA VAL A 318 18.93 19.62 -8.87
C VAL A 318 19.55 18.97 -7.63
N ARG A 319 19.33 17.66 -7.44
CA ARG A 319 19.85 16.85 -6.35
C ARG A 319 20.29 15.48 -6.86
N THR A 320 21.31 14.92 -6.23
CA THR A 320 21.68 13.53 -6.44
C THR A 320 20.61 12.59 -5.86
N VAL A 321 20.61 11.33 -6.28
CA VAL A 321 19.74 10.28 -5.73
C VAL A 321 19.90 10.17 -4.21
N GLU A 322 21.13 10.28 -3.70
CA GLU A 322 21.41 10.23 -2.27
C GLU A 322 20.87 11.47 -1.52
N GLU A 323 20.99 12.66 -2.11
CA GLU A 323 20.42 13.89 -1.52
C GLU A 323 18.88 13.82 -1.46
N TRP A 324 18.24 13.25 -2.47
CA TRP A 324 16.78 13.03 -2.47
C TRP A 324 16.34 12.01 -1.43
N ASP A 325 17.01 10.85 -1.37
CA ASP A 325 16.71 9.80 -0.39
C ASP A 325 16.88 10.32 1.04
N ASN A 326 17.98 11.03 1.32
CA ASN A 326 18.21 11.65 2.62
C ASN A 326 17.13 12.68 2.96
N LEU A 327 16.73 13.53 2.01
CA LEU A 327 15.65 14.50 2.23
C LEU A 327 14.32 13.80 2.57
N VAL A 328 13.97 12.76 1.82
CA VAL A 328 12.76 11.95 2.07
C VAL A 328 12.82 11.33 3.47
N CYS A 329 13.95 10.73 3.85
CA CYS A 329 14.16 10.19 5.19
C CYS A 329 13.90 11.23 6.29
N LEU A 330 14.51 12.41 6.17
CA LEU A 330 14.37 13.47 7.17
C LEU A 330 12.94 14.03 7.23
N MET A 331 12.26 14.12 6.08
CA MET A 331 10.85 14.54 6.03
C MET A 331 9.92 13.52 6.70
N LEU A 332 10.15 12.22 6.51
CA LEU A 332 9.39 11.15 7.20
C LEU A 332 9.59 11.19 8.71
N LYS A 333 10.84 11.35 9.17
CA LYS A 333 11.15 11.59 10.60
C LYS A 333 10.44 12.83 11.13
N SER A 334 10.39 13.91 10.34
CA SER A 334 9.70 15.15 10.71
C SER A 334 8.20 14.94 10.86
N ILE A 335 7.56 14.19 9.97
CA ILE A 335 6.14 13.81 10.09
C ILE A 335 5.90 13.11 11.41
N LYS A 336 6.72 12.11 11.75
CA LYS A 336 6.60 11.35 12.99
C LYS A 336 6.66 12.24 14.24
N GLU A 337 7.66 13.13 14.32
CA GLU A 337 7.79 14.07 15.44
C GLU A 337 6.63 15.08 15.48
N ILE A 338 6.29 15.71 14.35
CA ILE A 338 5.23 16.72 14.27
C ILE A 338 3.88 16.14 14.66
N TYR A 339 3.54 14.95 14.16
CA TYR A 339 2.27 14.32 14.52
C TYR A 339 2.22 13.98 16.00
N THR A 340 3.33 13.53 16.60
CA THR A 340 3.43 13.29 18.06
C THR A 340 3.23 14.59 18.87
N LEU A 341 3.77 15.71 18.40
CA LEU A 341 3.66 17.02 19.08
C LEU A 341 2.25 17.62 19.05
N TYR A 342 1.47 17.26 18.04
CA TYR A 342 0.21 17.91 17.66
C TYR A 342 -0.93 16.90 17.43
N VAL A 343 -0.96 15.82 18.23
CA VAL A 343 -2.09 14.88 18.30
C VAL A 343 -3.35 15.58 18.79
#